data_AF-A0A973G087-F1
#
_entry.id   AF-A0A973G087-F1
#
_cell.length_a   1.000
_cell.length_b   1.000
_cell.length_c   1.000
_cell.angle_alpha   90.00
_cell.angle_beta   90.00
_cell.angle_gamma   90.00
#
_symmetry.space_group_name_H-M   'P 1'
#
loop_
_entity.id
_entity.type
_entity.pdbx_description
1 polymer ?
#
loop_
_entity_poly.entity_id
_entity_poly.type
_entity_poly.pdbx_seq_one_letter_code
_entity_poly.pdbx_strand_id
1 'polypeptide(L)' 'MNCKQRFPFRFGTTSYIIPADIIPNVKFLKEKVDDIELVLFESDEYSNLPSEENIAELVSLA' A
#
# COMPACT_ATOMS: atom_id res chain seq x y z
N MET A 1 14.62 -4.86 7.17
CA MET A 1 14.50 -6.31 6.89
C MET A 1 13.66 -6.48 5.63
N ASN A 2 14.07 -7.31 4.68
CA ASN A 2 13.29 -7.63 3.47
C ASN A 2 12.64 -9.01 3.66
N CYS A 3 11.32 -9.08 3.50
CA CYS A 3 10.51 -10.29 3.68
C CYS A 3 9.90 -10.81 2.38
N LYS A 4 10.03 -10.06 1.27
CA LYS A 4 9.50 -10.42 -0.04
C LYS A 4 10.10 -11.74 -0.52
N GLN A 5 9.24 -12.68 -0.92
CA GLN A 5 9.60 -14.01 -1.44
C GLN A 5 10.52 -14.82 -0.52
N ARG A 6 10.51 -14.57 0.79
CA ARG A 6 11.39 -15.24 1.76
C ARG A 6 10.80 -16.52 2.35
N PHE A 7 9.49 -16.69 2.27
CA PHE A 7 8.75 -17.77 2.91
C PHE A 7 8.00 -18.60 1.86
N PRO A 8 7.58 -19.85 2.17
CA PRO A 8 6.75 -20.66 1.27
C PRO A 8 5.29 -20.18 1.19
N PHE A 9 5.02 -18.94 1.60
CA PHE A 9 3.73 -18.25 1.59
C PHE A 9 3.97 -16.76 1.34
N ARG A 10 2.92 -16.04 0.91
CA ARG A 10 2.99 -14.58 0.69
C ARG A 10 3.01 -13.86 2.03
N PHE A 11 4.02 -13.03 2.26
CA PHE A 11 4.11 -12.18 3.44
C PHE A 11 3.59 -10.78 3.09
N GLY A 12 2.49 -10.37 3.72
CA GLY A 12 1.85 -9.08 3.48
C GLY A 12 1.76 -8.21 4.72
N THR A 13 1.40 -6.94 4.52
CA THR A 13 1.03 -5.99 5.58
C THR A 13 -0.01 -5.00 5.06
N THR A 14 -0.54 -4.14 5.92
CA THR A 14 -1.50 -3.10 5.53
C THR A 14 -0.78 -1.83 5.04
N SER A 15 -1.49 -0.96 4.32
CA SER A 15 -1.05 0.43 4.11
C SER A 15 -0.99 1.20 5.44
N TYR A 16 -0.36 2.38 5.43
CA TYR A 16 -0.14 3.25 6.60
C TYR A 16 0.83 2.71 7.67
N ILE A 17 1.95 2.12 7.24
CA ILE A 17 3.11 1.77 8.10
C ILE A 17 3.97 3.00 8.40
N ILE A 18 4.05 3.94 7.46
CA ILE A 18 4.68 5.25 7.63
C ILE A 18 3.61 6.36 7.68
N PRO A 19 3.85 7.49 8.37
CA PRO A 19 2.88 8.59 8.50
C PRO A 19 2.78 9.41 7.20
N ALA A 20 2.21 8.81 6.16
CA ALA A 20 2.00 9.36 4.82
C ALA A 20 0.80 8.67 4.14
N ASP A 21 0.39 9.17 2.98
CA ASP A 21 -0.74 8.62 2.22
C ASP A 21 -0.45 7.24 1.59
N ILE A 22 -1.43 6.70 0.87
CA ILE A 22 -1.40 5.38 0.23
C ILE A 22 -0.19 5.23 -0.70
N ILE A 23 0.05 6.18 -1.62
CA ILE A 23 1.11 6.06 -2.62
C ILE A 23 2.51 6.00 -1.99
N PRO A 24 2.90 6.92 -1.07
CA PRO A 24 4.18 6.80 -0.36
C PRO A 24 4.34 5.48 0.39
N ASN A 25 3.27 4.98 1.02
CA ASN A 25 3.29 3.69 1.70
C ASN A 25 3.54 2.53 0.73
N VAL A 26 2.84 2.50 -0.41
CA VAL A 26 3.01 1.45 -1.41
C VAL A 26 4.43 1.47 -1.97
N LYS A 27 4.97 2.65 -2.32
CA LYS A 27 6.36 2.81 -2.79
C LYS A 27 7.37 2.33 -1.75
N PHE A 28 7.14 2.65 -0.47
CA PHE A 28 8.00 2.21 0.62
C PHE A 28 7.98 0.68 0.80
N LEU A 29 6.80 0.06 0.68
CA LEU A 29 6.58 -1.36 0.96
C LEU A 29 6.84 -2.28 -0.25
N LYS A 30 6.80 -1.77 -1.49
CA LYS A 30 6.90 -2.55 -2.75
C LYS A 30 8.05 -3.56 -2.76
N GLU A 31 9.21 -3.18 -2.23
CA GLU A 31 10.42 -4.02 -2.22
C GLU A 31 10.63 -4.80 -0.91
N LYS A 32 9.65 -4.79 0.01
CA LYS A 32 9.78 -5.36 1.37
C LYS A 32 8.83 -6.52 1.64
N VAL A 33 7.66 -6.53 1.01
CA VAL A 33 6.57 -7.49 1.22
C VAL A 33 6.03 -8.00 -0.11
N ASP A 34 5.32 -9.13 -0.08
CA ASP A 34 4.68 -9.73 -1.25
C ASP A 34 3.32 -9.10 -1.56
N ASP A 35 2.60 -8.69 -0.51
CA ASP A 35 1.26 -8.10 -0.58
C ASP A 35 1.16 -6.84 0.28
N ILE A 36 0.35 -5.89 -0.20
CA ILE A 36 -0.03 -4.69 0.52
C ILE A 36 -1.55 -4.60 0.50
N GLU A 37 -2.18 -4.74 1.67
CA GLU A 37 -3.61 -4.53 1.82
C GLU A 37 -3.89 -3.03 1.99
N LEU A 38 -4.67 -2.44 1.08
CA LEU A 38 -5.01 -1.03 1.14
C LEU A 38 -6.15 -0.79 2.13
N VAL A 39 -5.86 -0.04 3.19
CA VAL A 39 -6.87 0.41 4.16
C VAL A 39 -7.50 1.70 3.67
N LEU A 40 -8.80 1.64 3.38
CA LEU A 40 -9.61 2.77 2.96
C LEU A 40 -10.53 3.20 4.10
N PHE A 41 -10.73 4.51 4.24
CA PHE A 41 -11.66 5.10 5.19
C PHE A 41 -12.30 6.34 4.58
N GLU A 42 -13.52 6.60 5.00
CA GLU A 42 -14.34 7.72 4.55
C GLU A 42 -15.06 8.30 5.76
N SER A 43 -14.96 9.62 5.93
CA SER A 43 -15.62 10.40 6.96
C SER A 43 -16.02 11.76 6.39
N ASP A 44 -16.91 12.48 7.09
CA ASP A 44 -17.42 13.78 6.63
C ASP A 44 -16.30 14.84 6.45
N GLU A 45 -15.22 14.73 7.22
CA GLU A 45 -14.12 15.70 7.22
C GLU A 45 -12.93 15.26 6.36
N TYR A 46 -12.78 13.95 6.13
CA TYR A 46 -11.63 13.39 5.45
C TYR A 46 -11.92 12.03 4.81
N SER A 47 -11.39 11.83 3.59
CA SER A 47 -11.46 10.58 2.84
C SER A 47 -10.11 10.31 2.20
N ASN A 48 -9.70 9.04 2.20
CA ASN A 48 -8.49 8.60 1.50
C ASN A 48 -8.81 7.77 0.24
N LEU A 49 -10.04 7.85 -0.26
CA LEU A 49 -10.39 7.18 -1.51
C LEU A 49 -9.47 7.69 -2.62
N PRO A 50 -8.74 6.79 -3.31
CA PRO A 50 -7.77 7.19 -4.30
C PRO A 50 -8.46 7.83 -5.50
N SER A 51 -7.87 8.90 -6.02
CA SER A 51 -8.29 9.47 -7.31
C SER A 51 -8.00 8.49 -8.47
N GLU A 52 -8.55 8.77 -9.65
CA GLU A 52 -8.21 8.00 -10.87
C GLU A 52 -6.70 7.98 -11.15
N GLU A 53 -6.02 9.11 -10.91
CA GLU A 53 -4.56 9.20 -11.03
C GLU A 53 -3.85 8.30 -10.01
N ASN A 54 -4.30 8.29 -8.75
CA ASN A 54 -3.74 7.39 -7.75
C ASN A 54 -3.99 5.92 -8.09
N ILE A 55 -5.16 5.57 -8.64
CA ILE A 55 -5.45 4.21 -9.10
C ILE A 55 -4.51 3.82 -10.24
N ALA A 56 -4.31 4.70 -11.23
CA ALA A 56 -3.38 4.45 -12.33
C ALA A 56 -1.94 4.25 -11.83
N GLU A 57 -1.51 5.04 -10.83
CA GLU A 57 -0.21 4.87 -10.20
C GLU A 57 -0.11 3.55 -9.44
N LEU A 58 -1.14 3.17 -8.66
CA LEU A 58 -1.19 1.88 -7.96
C LEU A 58 -1.09 0.70 -8.93
N VAL A 59 -1.78 0.76 -10.06
CA VAL A 59 -1.70 -0.24 -11.12
C VAL A 59 -0.29 -0.32 -11.71
N SER A 60 0.39 0.82 -11.89
CA SER A 60 1.79 0.83 -12.39
C SER A 60 2.80 0.23 -11.39
N LEU A 61 2.43 0.14 -10.11
CA LEU A 61 3.30 -0.34 -9.03
C LEU A 61 3.14 -1.83 -8.73
N ALA A 62 2.01 -2.42 -9.11
CA ALA A 62 1.67 -3.84 -8.96
C ALA A 62 2.45 -4.73 -9.94
#